data_AF-A0A381Z7V1-F1
#
_entry.id   AF-A0A381Z7V1-F1
#
_cell.length_a   1.000
_cell.length_b   1.000
_cell.length_c   1.000
_cell.angle_alpha   90.00
_cell.angle_beta   90.00
_cell.angle_gamma   90.00
#
_symmetry.space_group_name_H-M   'P 1'
#
loop_
_entity.id
_entity.type
_entity.pdbx_description
1 polymer ?
#
loop_
_entity_poly.entity_id
_entity_poly.type
_entity_poly.pdbx_seq_one_letter_code
_entity_poly.pdbx_strand_id
1 'polypeptide(L)'
;MNKNEKNFGAFLRQIRLTEVRENVKTSLRKLAEEAEIDPAYLSRIERGEIQRPGRETIEKIAAALCRMKELQEAECEELNRRLLLKAKYKLSDAALLGLKPHQISA
;
A
#
# COMPACT_ATOMS: atom_id res chain seq x y z
N MET A 1 18.92 -0.92 -17.93
CA MET A 1 17.78 -1.20 -17.03
C MET A 1 18.28 -1.10 -15.60
N ASN A 2 17.89 -0.06 -14.85
CA ASN A 2 18.44 0.22 -13.52
C ASN A 2 18.05 -0.90 -12.54
N LYS A 3 19.06 -1.65 -12.07
CA LYS A 3 18.92 -2.76 -11.10
C LYS A 3 18.41 -2.31 -9.70
N ASN A 4 18.18 -1.01 -9.49
CA ASN A 4 17.82 -0.43 -8.20
C ASN A 4 16.36 0.06 -8.06
N GLU A 5 15.54 0.02 -9.11
CA GLU A 5 14.10 0.30 -8.93
C GLU A 5 13.40 -0.98 -8.46
N LYS A 6 13.23 -1.14 -7.14
CA LYS A 6 12.38 -2.23 -6.60
C LYS A 6 11.00 -2.16 -7.29
N ASN A 7 10.55 -3.28 -7.86
CA ASN A 7 9.20 -3.40 -8.41
C ASN A 7 8.15 -3.23 -7.28
N PHE A 8 6.87 -3.07 -7.66
CA PHE A 8 5.79 -2.86 -6.67
C PHE A 8 5.80 -3.92 -5.56
N GLY A 9 5.97 -5.20 -5.92
CA GLY A 9 6.01 -6.31 -4.97
C GLY A 9 7.12 -6.18 -3.93
N ALA A 10 8.35 -5.91 -4.37
CA ALA A 10 9.50 -5.71 -3.50
C ALA A 10 9.35 -4.47 -2.59
N PHE A 11 8.69 -3.42 -3.10
CA PHE A 11 8.37 -2.23 -2.32
C PHE A 11 7.32 -2.51 -1.23
N LEU A 12 6.22 -3.17 -1.59
CA LEU A 12 5.18 -3.58 -0.62
C LEU A 12 5.75 -4.49 0.47
N ARG A 13 6.55 -5.49 0.07
CA ARG A 13 7.21 -6.40 1.02
C ARG A 13 8.12 -5.66 2.00
N GLN A 14 8.83 -4.63 1.52
CA GLN A 14 9.66 -3.79 2.39
C GLN A 14 8.78 -3.06 3.41
N ILE A 15 7.71 -2.38 2.99
CA ILE A 15 6.79 -1.68 3.90
C ILE A 15 6.26 -2.61 4.98
N ARG A 16 5.77 -3.80 4.59
CA ARG A 16 5.23 -4.80 5.51
C ARG A 16 6.27 -5.22 6.58
N LEU A 17 7.54 -5.30 6.21
CA LEU A 17 8.60 -5.80 7.08
C LEU A 17 9.30 -4.73 7.91
N THR A 18 9.37 -3.47 7.44
CA THR A 18 10.33 -2.50 8.00
C THR A 18 9.79 -1.10 8.31
N GLU A 19 8.81 -0.56 7.57
CA GLU A 19 8.69 0.90 7.52
C GLU A 19 7.91 1.55 8.67
N VAL A 20 7.21 0.78 9.50
CA VAL A 20 6.20 1.41 10.34
C VAL A 20 6.25 0.80 11.75
N ARG A 21 6.77 1.65 12.66
CA ARG A 21 7.00 1.59 14.12
C ARG A 21 7.28 0.20 14.74
N GLU A 22 8.32 0.16 15.58
CA GLU A 22 8.72 -0.93 16.48
C GLU A 22 9.33 -2.24 15.92
N ASN A 23 9.91 -2.30 14.71
CA ASN A 23 10.51 -3.55 14.19
C ASN A 23 9.55 -4.77 14.20
N VAL A 24 8.24 -4.56 14.40
CA VAL A 24 7.25 -5.64 14.40
C VAL A 24 6.99 -6.04 12.95
N LYS A 25 7.68 -7.11 12.54
CA LYS A 25 7.48 -7.73 11.24
C LYS A 25 6.03 -8.18 11.12
N THR A 26 5.28 -7.52 10.25
CA THR A 26 3.90 -7.94 9.96
C THR A 26 3.95 -9.21 9.13
N SER A 27 3.30 -10.28 9.60
CA SER A 27 3.26 -11.54 8.84
C SER A 27 2.45 -11.34 7.56
N LEU A 28 2.83 -12.05 6.49
CA LEU A 28 2.11 -12.00 5.22
C LEU A 28 0.65 -12.43 5.38
N ARG A 29 0.40 -13.48 6.18
CA ARG A 29 -0.97 -13.97 6.45
C ARG A 29 -1.80 -12.93 7.20
N LYS A 30 -1.24 -12.29 8.22
CA LYS A 30 -1.95 -11.27 9.00
C LYS A 30 -2.31 -10.06 8.14
N LEU A 31 -1.41 -9.61 7.26
CA LEU A 31 -1.74 -8.53 6.33
C LEU A 31 -2.82 -8.95 5.33
N ALA A 32 -2.75 -10.17 4.80
CA ALA A 32 -3.75 -10.67 3.86
C ALA A 32 -5.14 -10.74 4.50
N GLU A 33 -5.22 -11.27 5.73
CA GLU A 33 -6.44 -11.33 6.52
C GLU A 33 -7.02 -9.94 6.78
N GLU A 34 -6.22 -9.00 7.29
CA GLU A 34 -6.67 -7.64 7.57
C GLU A 34 -7.06 -6.85 6.32
N ALA A 35 -6.42 -7.12 5.18
CA ALA A 35 -6.76 -6.53 3.89
C ALA A 35 -7.91 -7.26 3.17
N GLU A 36 -8.45 -8.33 3.76
CA GLU A 36 -9.51 -9.16 3.19
C GLU A 36 -9.16 -9.68 1.78
N ILE A 37 -7.92 -10.16 1.61
CA ILE A 37 -7.43 -10.75 0.36
C ILE A 37 -6.83 -12.14 0.60
N ASP A 38 -6.80 -12.94 -0.45
CA ASP A 38 -6.18 -14.26 -0.40
C ASP A 38 -4.65 -14.17 -0.09
N PRO A 39 -4.12 -14.93 0.88
CA PRO A 39 -2.69 -14.91 1.20
C PRO A 39 -1.80 -15.33 0.03
N ALA A 40 -2.22 -16.28 -0.82
CA ALA A 40 -1.44 -16.67 -1.98
C ALA A 40 -1.42 -15.56 -3.04
N TYR A 41 -2.52 -14.82 -3.19
CA TYR A 41 -2.58 -13.61 -4.01
C TYR A 41 -1.59 -12.55 -3.53
N LEU A 42 -1.62 -12.17 -2.23
CA LEU A 42 -0.63 -11.25 -1.67
C LEU A 42 0.82 -11.73 -1.88
N SER A 43 1.05 -13.04 -1.76
CA SER A 43 2.36 -13.64 -1.99
C SER A 43 2.85 -13.48 -3.43
N ARG A 44 1.98 -13.70 -4.43
CA ARG A 44 2.29 -13.47 -5.85
C ARG A 44 2.61 -12.00 -6.15
N ILE A 45 1.88 -11.08 -5.50
CA ILE A 45 2.15 -9.63 -5.58
C ILE A 45 3.56 -9.33 -5.07
N GLU A 46 3.91 -9.77 -3.85
CA GLU A 46 5.22 -9.47 -3.24
C GLU A 46 6.41 -10.09 -3.98
N ARG A 47 6.20 -11.22 -4.67
CA ARG A 47 7.21 -11.85 -5.53
C ARG A 47 7.33 -11.18 -6.90
N GLY A 48 6.45 -10.25 -7.24
CA GLY A 48 6.45 -9.53 -8.51
C GLY A 48 5.81 -10.31 -9.67
N GLU A 49 5.14 -11.43 -9.41
CA GLU A 49 4.35 -12.16 -10.42
C GLU A 49 3.13 -11.32 -10.84
N ILE A 50 2.63 -10.47 -9.94
CA ILE A 50 1.59 -9.48 -10.23
C ILE A 50 2.21 -8.09 -10.07
N GLN A 51 2.55 -7.47 -11.20
CA GLN A 51 3.24 -6.17 -11.21
C GLN A 51 2.29 -5.00 -10.93
N ARG A 52 1.01 -5.15 -11.24
CA ARG A 52 -0.01 -4.12 -11.07
C ARG A 52 -1.31 -4.74 -10.51
N PRO A 53 -1.43 -4.87 -9.17
CA PRO A 53 -2.68 -5.25 -8.55
C PRO A 53 -3.77 -4.21 -8.81
N GLY A 54 -5.03 -4.58 -8.65
CA GLY A 54 -6.15 -3.65 -8.79
C GLY A 54 -6.03 -2.48 -7.81
N ARG A 55 -6.60 -1.32 -8.18
CA ARG A 55 -6.59 -0.12 -7.33
C ARG A 55 -7.20 -0.39 -5.95
N GLU A 56 -8.37 -1.01 -5.95
CA GLU A 56 -9.08 -1.40 -4.72
C GLU A 56 -8.23 -2.31 -3.83
N THR A 57 -7.51 -3.27 -4.42
CA THR A 57 -6.57 -4.14 -3.69
C THR A 57 -5.47 -3.33 -3.00
N ILE A 58 -4.90 -2.35 -3.71
CA ILE A 58 -3.85 -1.49 -3.16
C ILE A 58 -4.40 -0.65 -2.00
N GLU A 59 -5.59 -0.08 -2.15
CA GLU A 59 -6.27 0.71 -1.13
C GLU A 59 -6.60 -0.14 0.12
N LYS A 60 -7.09 -1.37 -0.06
CA LYS A 60 -7.30 -2.34 1.04
C LYS A 60 -6.01 -2.68 1.79
N ILE A 61 -4.93 -2.94 1.05
CA ILE A 61 -3.60 -3.21 1.63
C ILE A 61 -3.09 -2.00 2.43
N ALA A 62 -3.24 -0.79 1.89
CA ALA A 62 -2.84 0.44 2.57
C ALA A 62 -3.63 0.65 3.87
N ALA A 63 -4.97 0.50 3.81
CA ALA A 63 -5.85 0.63 4.96
C ALA A 63 -5.57 -0.42 6.05
N ALA A 64 -5.27 -1.66 5.66
CA ALA A 64 -4.85 -2.70 6.58
C ALA A 64 -3.53 -2.34 7.29
N LEU A 65 -2.50 -1.97 6.53
CA LEU A 65 -1.22 -1.54 7.10
C LEU A 65 -1.37 -0.35 8.05
N CYS A 66 -2.27 0.58 7.73
CA CYS A 66 -2.63 1.69 8.59
C CYS A 66 -3.17 1.27 9.95
N ARG A 67 -4.22 0.43 9.96
CA ARG A 67 -4.85 -0.04 11.20
C ARG A 67 -3.89 -0.88 12.04
N MET A 68 -3.19 -1.82 11.41
CA MET A 68 -2.27 -2.74 12.08
C MET A 68 -1.12 -2.05 12.79
N LYS A 69 -0.84 -0.79 12.41
CA LYS A 69 0.32 -0.05 12.85
C LYS A 69 -0.02 1.31 13.42
N GLU A 70 -1.31 1.54 13.66
CA GLU A 70 -1.84 2.72 14.33
C GLU A 70 -1.29 4.03 13.73
N LEU A 71 -1.17 4.06 12.40
CA LEU A 71 -0.69 5.23 11.68
C LEU A 71 -1.67 6.39 11.81
N GLN A 72 -1.14 7.61 11.88
CA GLN A 72 -1.98 8.80 11.80
C GLN A 72 -2.56 8.95 10.40
N GLU A 73 -3.68 9.67 10.29
CA GLU A 73 -4.41 9.84 9.03
C GLU A 73 -3.53 10.36 7.88
N ALA A 74 -2.68 11.35 8.15
CA ALA A 74 -1.75 11.89 7.14
C ALA A 74 -0.69 10.86 6.69
N GLU A 75 -0.17 10.04 7.62
CA GLU A 75 0.78 8.97 7.28
C GLU A 75 0.11 7.88 6.43
N CYS A 76 -1.16 7.61 6.70
CA CYS A 76 -1.97 6.68 5.93
C CYS A 76 -2.23 7.13 4.50
N GLU A 77 -2.54 8.40 4.31
CA GLU A 77 -2.74 8.99 3.00
C GLU A 77 -1.47 8.94 2.16
N GLU A 78 -0.32 9.29 2.76
CA GLU A 78 0.96 9.20 2.08
C GLU A 78 1.35 7.75 1.76
N LEU A 79 1.09 6.79 2.67
CA LEU A 79 1.30 5.37 2.40
C LEU A 79 0.48 4.90 1.18
N ASN A 80 -0.82 5.20 1.15
CA ASN A 80 -1.69 4.83 0.05
C ASN A 80 -1.22 5.46 -1.28
N ARG A 81 -0.87 6.76 -1.25
CA ARG A 81 -0.33 7.49 -2.39
C ARG A 81 0.95 6.87 -2.93
N ARG A 82 1.92 6.56 -2.06
CA ARG A 82 3.18 5.89 -2.43
C ARG A 82 2.93 4.54 -3.10
N LEU A 83 2.02 3.73 -2.56
CA LEU A 83 1.68 2.43 -3.14
C LEU A 83 1.03 2.57 -4.53
N LEU A 84 0.07 3.48 -4.69
CA LEU A 84 -0.59 3.74 -5.97
C LEU A 84 0.39 4.23 -7.05
N LEU A 85 1.25 5.18 -6.71
CA LEU A 85 2.29 5.68 -7.62
C LEU A 85 3.28 4.57 -8.00
N LYS A 86 3.67 3.73 -7.04
CA LYS A 86 4.57 2.61 -7.30
C LYS A 86 3.95 1.55 -8.22
N ALA A 87 2.64 1.33 -8.11
CA ALA A 87 1.85 0.52 -9.03
C ALA A 87 1.48 1.24 -10.35
N LYS A 88 2.06 2.43 -10.60
CA LYS A 88 1.89 3.22 -11.83
C LYS A 88 0.43 3.68 -12.07
N TYR A 89 -0.34 3.89 -11.00
CA TYR A 89 -1.63 4.57 -11.10
C TYR A 89 -1.44 6.08 -11.23
N LYS A 90 -2.21 6.70 -12.12
CA LYS A 90 -2.31 8.16 -12.20
C LYS A 90 -3.15 8.66 -11.01
N LEU A 91 -2.70 9.75 -10.41
CA LEU A 91 -3.44 10.45 -9.35
C LEU A 91 -3.88 11.81 -9.90
N SER A 92 -5.08 12.25 -9.53
CA SER A 92 -5.53 13.63 -9.77
C SER A 92 -4.70 14.60 -8.94
N ASP A 93 -4.65 15.87 -9.34
CA ASP A 93 -3.95 16.92 -8.60
C ASP A 93 -4.44 17.03 -7.14
N ALA A 94 -5.76 16.91 -6.90
CA ALA A 94 -6.32 16.88 -5.55
C ALA A 94 -5.74 15.72 -4.70
N ALA A 95 -5.70 14.51 -5.25
CA ALA A 95 -5.11 13.34 -4.60
C ALA A 95 -3.58 13.44 -4.44
N LEU A 96 -2.88 14.21 -5.28
CA LEU A 96 -1.45 14.50 -5.10
C LEU A 96 -1.20 15.45 -3.92
N LEU A 97 -2.14 16.36 -3.68
CA LEU A 97 -2.11 17.35 -2.59
C LEU A 97 -2.68 16.82 -1.27
N GLY A 98 -3.14 15.56 -1.21
CA GLY A 98 -3.78 14.99 -0.01
C GLY A 98 -5.19 15.52 0.25
N LEU A 99 -5.85 16.12 -0.75
CA LEU A 99 -7.19 16.68 -0.60
C LEU A 99 -8.25 15.60 -0.84
N LYS A 100 -9.11 15.36 0.15
CA LYS A 100 -10.23 14.41 0.03
C LYS A 100 -11.37 15.01 -0.81
N PRO A 101 -12.03 14.19 -1.67
CA PRO A 101 -13.21 14.64 -2.43
C PRO A 101 -14.45 14.95 -1.57
N HIS A 102 -14.46 14.57 -0.28
CA HIS A 102 -15.61 14.79 0.62
C HIS A 102 -15.72 16.25 1.13
N GLN A 103 -14.70 17.10 1.02
CA GLN A 103 -14.82 18.48 1.52
C GLN A 103 -15.63 19.42 0.58
N ILE A 104 -16.27 18.88 -0.47
CA ILE A 104 -17.20 19.63 -1.33
C ILE A 104 -18.60 19.05 -1.14
N SER A 105 -19.23 19.40 -0.03
CA SER A 105 -20.68 19.43 0.10
C SER A 105 -21.03 20.87 0.47
N ALA A 106 -21.47 21.62 -0.54
CA ALA A 106 -22.19 22.87 -0.35
C ALA A 106 -23.60 22.59 0.18
#